data_AF-A0A3S1VLE7-F1
#
_entry.id   AF-A0A3S1VLE7-F1
#
_cell.length_a   1.000
_cell.length_b   1.000
_cell.length_c   1.000
_cell.angle_alpha   90.00
_cell.angle_beta   90.00
_cell.angle_gamma   90.00
#
_symmetry.space_group_name_H-M   'P 1'
#
loop_
_entity.id
_entity.type
_entity.pdbx_description
1 polymer ?
#
loop_
_entity_poly.entity_id
_entity_poly.type
_entity_poly.pdbx_seq_one_letter_code
_entity_poly.pdbx_strand_id
1 'polypeptide(L)' 'MTRKEAYEMLLRLCEKQGADLDRFLSDIQGHAAKEDFEKLRSIVGKIMGNGHYEAFEAIAHDVPELAPVWMKRT' A
#
# COMPACT_ATOMS: atom_id res chain seq x y z
N MET A 1 -3.45 24.21 6.50
CA MET A 1 -3.40 23.00 5.67
C MET A 1 -2.93 23.38 4.28
N THR A 2 -1.70 23.01 3.93
CA THR A 2 -1.10 23.18 2.61
C THR A 2 -1.42 21.99 1.71
N ARG A 3 -1.19 22.13 0.40
CA ARG A 3 -1.31 21.01 -0.55
C ARG A 3 -0.46 19.82 -0.10
N LYS A 4 0.81 20.08 0.25
CA LYS A 4 1.74 19.03 0.71
C LYS A 4 1.23 18.31 1.94
N GLU A 5 0.74 19.05 2.95
CA GLU A 5 0.19 18.45 4.18
C GLU A 5 -1.00 17.50 3.88
N ALA A 6 -1.88 17.87 2.95
CA ALA A 6 -3.00 17.02 2.55
C ALA A 6 -2.54 15.72 1.87
N TYR A 7 -1.54 15.79 0.99
CA TYR A 7 -0.97 14.61 0.33
C TYR A 7 -0.18 13.73 1.32
N GLU A 8 0.54 14.32 2.28
CA GLU A 8 1.20 13.58 3.36
C GLU A 8 0.21 12.81 4.23
N MET A 9 -0.94 13.42 4.55
CA MET A 9 -2.01 12.74 5.29
C MET A 9 -2.56 11.55 4.51
N LEU A 10 -2.81 11.72 3.20
CA LEU A 10 -3.27 10.63 2.34
C LEU A 10 -2.22 9.51 2.23
N LEU A 11 -0.94 9.87 2.03
CA LEU A 11 0.18 8.93 1.94
C LEU A 11 0.24 8.04 3.18
N ARG A 12 0.16 8.64 4.39
CA ARG A 12 0.15 7.89 5.66
C ARG A 12 -1.05 6.96 5.79
N LEU A 13 -2.21 7.31 5.25
CA LEU A 13 -3.38 6.43 5.24
C LEU A 13 -3.15 5.21 4.34
N CYS A 14 -2.58 5.41 3.15
CA CYS A 14 -2.20 4.32 2.26
C CYS A 14 -1.16 3.39 2.90
N GLU A 15 -0.10 3.95 3.50
CA GLU A 15 0.93 3.18 4.22
C GLU A 15 0.35 2.38 5.37
N LYS A 16 -0.51 2.99 6.19
CA LYS A 16 -1.18 2.31 7.30
C LYS A 16 -2.05 1.15 6.80
N GLN A 17 -2.86 1.37 5.77
CA GLN A 17 -3.70 0.33 5.21
C GLN A 17 -2.87 -0.81 4.63
N GLY A 18 -1.76 -0.52 3.95
CA GLY A 18 -0.83 -1.54 3.46
C GLY A 18 -0.27 -2.38 4.61
N ALA A 19 0.19 -1.74 5.68
CA ALA A 19 0.69 -2.44 6.87
C ALA A 19 -0.39 -3.29 7.57
N ASP A 20 -1.64 -2.84 7.62
CA ASP A 20 -2.74 -3.60 8.20
C ASP A 20 -3.10 -4.83 7.35
N LEU A 21 -3.02 -4.73 6.01
CA LEU A 21 -3.21 -5.87 5.09
C LEU A 21 -2.07 -6.89 5.20
N ASP A 22 -0.82 -6.44 5.27
CA ASP A 22 0.34 -7.30 5.48
C ASP A 22 0.28 -8.01 6.84
N ARG A 23 -0.15 -7.31 7.89
CA ARG A 23 -0.38 -7.91 9.20
C ARG A 23 -1.47 -8.98 9.13
N PHE A 24 -2.60 -8.69 8.48
CA PHE A 24 -3.66 -9.67 8.28
C PHE A 24 -3.13 -10.96 7.63
N LEU A 25 -2.34 -10.84 6.55
CA LEU A 25 -1.74 -12.01 5.91
C LEU A 25 -0.79 -12.77 6.84
N SER A 26 0.01 -12.06 7.63
CA SER A 26 0.92 -12.66 8.60
C SER A 26 0.16 -13.42 9.69
N ASP A 27 -0.94 -12.87 10.19
CA ASP A 27 -1.74 -13.46 11.28
C ASP A 27 -2.40 -14.78 10.83
N ILE A 28 -2.89 -14.84 9.59
CA ILE A 28 -3.55 -16.05 9.06
C ILE A 28 -2.57 -17.09 8.52
N GLN A 29 -1.29 -16.73 8.34
CA GLN A 29 -0.29 -17.63 7.80
C GLN A 29 -0.08 -18.81 8.76
N GLY A 30 -0.18 -20.03 8.23
CA GLY A 30 -0.08 -21.26 9.03
C GLY A 30 -1.33 -21.62 9.85
N HIS A 31 -2.32 -20.73 9.93
CA HIS A 31 -3.62 -20.98 10.57
C HIS A 31 -4.72 -21.28 9.54
N ALA A 32 -4.68 -20.64 8.37
CA ALA A 32 -5.60 -20.89 7.28
C ALA A 32 -5.20 -22.12 6.44
N ALA A 33 -6.19 -22.78 5.86
CA ALA A 33 -5.94 -23.78 4.82
C ALA A 33 -5.16 -23.14 3.66
N LYS A 34 -4.19 -23.88 3.09
CA LYS A 34 -3.28 -23.35 2.06
C LYS A 34 -4.02 -22.70 0.89
N GLU A 35 -5.08 -23.34 0.40
CA GLU A 35 -5.85 -22.81 -0.73
C GLU A 35 -6.55 -21.48 -0.41
N ASP A 36 -7.07 -21.34 0.80
CA ASP A 36 -7.73 -20.11 1.22
C ASP A 36 -6.73 -18.99 1.49
N PHE A 37 -5.58 -19.33 2.09
CA PHE A 37 -4.46 -18.40 2.25
C PHE A 37 -4.01 -17.83 0.91
N GLU A 38 -3.79 -18.68 -0.10
CA GLU A 38 -3.35 -18.23 -1.43
C GLU A 38 -4.39 -17.35 -2.13
N LYS A 39 -5.70 -17.68 -1.99
CA LYS A 39 -6.78 -16.83 -2.51
C LYS A 39 -6.78 -15.45 -1.83
N LEU A 40 -6.69 -15.42 -0.51
CA LEU A 40 -6.66 -14.17 0.27
C LEU A 40 -5.42 -13.34 -0.04
N ARG A 41 -4.25 -13.97 -0.12
CA ARG A 41 -3.00 -13.33 -0.55
C ARG A 41 -3.10 -12.71 -1.93
N SER A 42 -3.74 -13.40 -2.89
CA SER A 42 -4.00 -12.86 -4.22
C SER A 42 -4.92 -11.63 -4.19
N ILE A 43 -5.97 -11.64 -3.36
CA ILE A 43 -6.88 -10.50 -3.19
C ILE A 43 -6.15 -9.30 -2.60
N VAL A 44 -5.37 -9.50 -1.52
CA VAL A 44 -4.55 -8.45 -0.91
C VAL A 44 -3.57 -7.86 -1.92
N GLY A 45 -2.90 -8.71 -2.70
CA GLY A 45 -2.00 -8.27 -3.77
C GLY A 45 -2.69 -7.38 -4.80
N LYS A 46 -3.94 -7.65 -5.18
CA LYS A 46 -4.73 -6.79 -6.08
C LYS A 46 -5.11 -5.46 -5.43
N ILE A 47 -5.45 -5.46 -4.14
CA ILE A 47 -5.77 -4.22 -3.40
C ILE A 47 -4.54 -3.32 -3.34
N MET A 48 -3.39 -3.85 -2.96
CA MET A 48 -2.15 -3.07 -2.89
C MET A 48 -1.63 -2.67 -4.26
N GLY A 49 -1.69 -3.58 -5.24
CA GLY A 49 -1.20 -3.35 -6.59
C GLY A 49 -2.03 -2.36 -7.41
N ASN A 50 -3.36 -2.42 -7.34
CA ASN A 50 -4.21 -1.50 -8.11
C ASN A 50 -4.63 -0.27 -7.30
N GLY A 51 -4.67 -0.36 -5.97
CA GLY A 51 -5.07 0.75 -5.10
C GLY A 51 -3.88 1.59 -4.65
N HIS A 52 -2.95 0.97 -3.93
CA HIS A 52 -1.87 1.71 -3.26
C HIS A 52 -0.79 2.16 -4.22
N TYR A 53 -0.36 1.29 -5.15
CA TYR A 53 0.67 1.64 -6.12
C TYR A 53 0.28 2.84 -6.97
N GLU A 54 -0.90 2.81 -7.60
CA GLU A 54 -1.42 3.92 -8.39
C GLU A 54 -1.58 5.21 -7.57
N ALA A 55 -2.03 5.10 -6.31
CA ALA A 55 -2.10 6.25 -5.41
C ALA A 55 -0.71 6.83 -5.10
N PHE A 56 0.29 5.99 -4.84
CA PHE A 56 1.66 6.45 -4.63
C PHE A 56 2.24 7.13 -5.87
N GLU A 57 1.95 6.62 -7.07
CA GLU A 57 2.39 7.24 -8.32
C GLU A 57 1.76 8.62 -8.53
N ALA A 58 0.44 8.73 -8.32
CA ALA A 58 -0.27 9.99 -8.43
C ALA A 58 0.23 11.02 -7.40
N ILE A 59 0.48 10.60 -6.15
CA ILE A 59 1.05 11.46 -5.09
C ILE A 59 2.46 11.91 -5.47
N ALA A 60 3.31 11.00 -5.94
CA ALA A 60 4.69 11.30 -6.34
C ALA A 60 4.76 12.23 -7.57
N HIS A 61 3.84 12.07 -8.52
CA HIS A 61 3.72 12.97 -9.67
C HIS A 61 3.36 14.40 -9.23
N ASP A 62 2.37 14.52 -8.35
CA ASP A 62 1.84 15.82 -7.92
C ASP A 62 2.70 16.53 -6.87
N VAL A 63 3.39 15.76 -6.02
CA VAL A 63 4.30 16.23 -4.97
C VAL A 63 5.57 15.36 -4.95
N PRO A 64 6.54 15.62 -5.86
CA PRO A 64 7.75 14.80 -6.02
C PRO A 64 8.59 14.62 -4.75
N GLU A 65 8.52 15.56 -3.82
CA GLU A 65 9.19 15.47 -2.51
C GLU A 65 8.71 14.27 -1.69
N LEU A 66 7.45 13.84 -1.88
CA LEU A 66 6.82 12.71 -1.20
C LEU A 66 7.05 11.37 -1.90
N ALA A 67 7.78 11.35 -3.02
CA ALA A 67 8.03 10.10 -3.74
C ALA A 67 8.76 9.07 -2.84
N PRO A 68 8.25 7.83 -2.73
CA PRO A 68 8.90 6.76 -2.00
C PRO A 68 10.31 6.48 -2.51
N VAL A 69 11.20 6.01 -1.63
CA VAL A 69 12.61 5.71 -1.99
C VAL A 69 12.70 4.69 -3.13
N TRP A 70 11.81 3.71 -3.15
CA TRP A 70 11.77 2.68 -4.19
C TRP A 70 11.36 3.23 -5.57
N MET A 71 10.67 4.38 -5.64
CA MET A 71 10.35 5.08 -6.90
C MET A 71 11.49 5.96 -7.41
N LYS A 72 12.39 6.41 -6.52
CA LYS A 72 13.48 7.35 -6.86
C LYS A 72 14.65 6.72 -7.64
N ARG A 73 14.50 5.49 -8.13
CA ARG A 73 15.49 4.77 -8.95
C ARG A 73 14.95 4.60 -10.37
N THR A 74 15.14 5.61 -11.20
CA THR A 74 15.21 5.50 -12.67
C THR A 74 16.13 6.58 -13.20
#